data_AF-A0A4R3KSA8-F1
#
_entry.id   AF-A0A4R3KSA8-F1
#
_cell.length_a   1.000
_cell.length_b   1.000
_cell.length_c   1.000
_cell.angle_alpha   90.00
_cell.angle_beta   90.00
_cell.angle_gamma   90.00
#
_symmetry.space_group_name_H-M   'P 1'
#
loop_
_entity.id
_entity.type
_entity.pdbx_description
1 polymer ?
#
loop_
_entity_poly.entity_id
_entity_poly.type
_entity_poly.pdbx_seq_one_letter_code
_entity_poly.pdbx_strand_id
1 'polypeptide(L)'
;MKKIGSKDKRVVVLQWKEPAGTRVEVFSNLKNLCLNYPEFNYNTLNNYLGKGRTAYEKDHVKIERKTVLTKPDMPATITKRSIAPVVRTVKLHEANDSERDLIYWLAQPPKKRLEAVAFIVSQSLTKNQRMDKTSIRTVKINE
;
A
#
# COMPACT_ATOMS: atom_id res chain seq x y z
N MET A 1 37.90 13.49 3.32
CA MET A 1 36.63 14.24 3.26
C MET A 1 35.93 14.12 4.61
N LYS A 2 35.73 15.24 5.31
CA LYS A 2 35.05 15.27 6.62
C LYS A 2 33.59 14.83 6.44
N LYS A 3 33.18 13.74 7.10
CA LYS A 3 31.76 13.39 7.25
C LYS A 3 31.09 14.54 8.01
N ILE A 4 30.34 15.38 7.31
CA ILE A 4 29.44 16.35 7.93
C ILE A 4 28.46 15.51 8.73
N GLY A 5 28.58 15.55 10.06
CA GLY A 5 27.63 14.92 10.96
C GLY A 5 26.25 15.49 10.64
N SER A 6 25.43 14.72 9.93
CA SER A 6 24.03 15.02 9.76
C SER A 6 23.45 15.04 11.17
N LYS A 7 23.22 16.24 11.73
CA LYS A 7 22.37 16.41 12.91
C LYS A 7 21.09 15.65 12.59
N ASP A 8 20.89 14.56 13.31
CA ASP A 8 19.78 13.64 13.17
C ASP A 8 18.48 14.45 13.28
N LYS A 9 17.94 14.90 12.13
CA LYS A 9 16.78 15.80 12.09
C LYS A 9 15.60 15.02 12.63
N ARG A 10 14.92 15.57 13.63
CA ARG A 10 13.80 14.92 14.31
C ARG A 10 12.55 15.77 14.18
N VAL A 11 11.43 15.09 14.08
CA VAL A 11 10.09 15.67 14.12
C VAL A 11 9.36 15.13 15.33
N VAL A 12 8.40 15.89 15.81
CA VAL A 12 7.46 15.46 16.84
C VAL A 12 6.22 14.94 16.14
N VAL A 13 5.83 13.71 16.43
CA VAL A 13 4.65 13.06 15.87
C VAL A 13 3.61 12.97 16.97
N LEU A 14 2.43 13.53 16.71
CA LEU A 14 1.25 13.50 17.55
C LEU A 14 0.26 12.52 16.92
N GLN A 15 -0.10 11.47 17.64
CA GLN A 15 -1.02 10.44 17.20
C GLN A 15 -2.25 10.42 18.09
N TRP A 16 -3.42 10.65 17.50
CA TRP A 16 -4.71 10.57 18.18
C TRP A 16 -5.23 9.13 18.16
N LYS A 17 -5.67 8.65 19.31
CA LYS A 17 -6.29 7.35 19.53
C LYS A 17 -7.81 7.48 19.43
N GLU A 18 -8.30 7.79 18.25
CA GLU A 18 -9.73 7.83 18.01
C GLU A 18 -10.25 6.43 17.64
N PRO A 19 -11.48 6.07 18.07
CA PRO A 19 -12.09 4.79 17.73
C PRO A 19 -12.39 4.64 16.22
N ALA A 20 -12.48 5.75 15.48
CA ALA A 20 -12.79 5.78 14.05
C ALA A 20 -11.55 5.73 13.14
N GLY A 21 -10.34 5.73 13.69
CA GLY A 21 -9.10 5.71 12.92
C GLY A 21 -7.96 6.45 13.62
N THR A 22 -6.73 6.24 13.16
CA THR A 22 -5.56 6.93 13.70
C THR A 22 -5.31 8.22 12.92
N ARG A 23 -5.58 9.38 13.52
CA ARG A 23 -5.16 10.68 13.00
C ARG A 23 -3.74 10.99 13.47
N VAL A 24 -2.87 11.40 12.55
CA VAL A 24 -1.46 11.71 12.84
C VAL A 24 -1.13 13.12 12.38
N GLU A 25 -0.52 13.90 13.27
CA GLU A 25 -0.03 15.25 13.01
C GLU A 25 1.48 15.32 13.26
N VAL A 26 2.19 16.10 12.45
CA VAL A 26 3.66 16.19 12.49
C VAL A 26 4.08 17.63 12.71
N PHE A 27 4.87 17.84 13.75
CA PHE A 27 5.40 19.15 14.14
C PHE A 27 6.93 19.19 14.02
N SER A 28 7.46 20.34 13.59
CA SER A 28 8.91 20.55 13.47
C SER A 28 9.63 20.59 14.82
N ASN A 29 8.96 21.04 15.89
CA ASN A 29 9.51 21.06 17.23
C ASN A 29 8.39 21.01 18.30
N LEU A 30 8.77 20.78 19.56
CA LEU A 30 7.82 20.71 20.69
C LEU A 30 7.14 22.04 21.00
N LYS A 31 7.81 23.18 20.78
CA LYS A 31 7.22 24.49 21.06
C LYS A 31 6.01 24.73 20.17
N ASN A 32 6.11 24.39 18.90
CA ASN A 32 5.01 24.51 17.93
C ASN A 32 3.84 23.59 18.30
N LEU A 33 4.11 22.39 18.83
CA LEU A 33 3.04 21.54 19.35
C LEU A 33 2.33 22.22 20.53
N CYS A 34 3.08 22.70 21.53
CA CYS A 34 2.50 23.34 22.72
C CYS A 34 1.78 24.67 22.41
N LEU A 35 2.13 25.35 21.30
CA LEU A 35 1.41 26.54 20.84
C LEU A 35 0.04 26.21 20.23
N ASN A 36 -0.07 25.10 19.51
CA ASN A 36 -1.34 24.65 18.93
C ASN A 36 -2.22 23.93 19.95
N TYR A 37 -1.60 23.28 20.93
CA TYR A 37 -2.24 22.47 21.96
C TYR A 37 -1.72 22.88 23.36
N PRO A 38 -2.24 23.97 23.94
CA PRO A 38 -1.78 24.53 25.21
C PRO A 38 -1.95 23.60 26.42
N GLU A 39 -2.79 22.56 26.30
CA GLU A 39 -2.96 21.53 27.32
C GLU A 39 -1.68 20.72 27.59
N PHE A 40 -0.73 20.73 26.64
CA PHE A 40 0.55 20.06 26.81
C PHE A 40 1.64 21.02 27.28
N ASN A 41 2.24 20.69 28.43
CA ASN A 41 3.37 21.44 28.97
C ASN A 41 4.69 21.02 28.30
N TYR A 42 5.42 22.00 27.76
CA TYR A 42 6.73 21.78 27.14
C TYR A 42 7.72 21.06 28.05
N ASN A 43 7.81 21.45 29.33
CA ASN A 43 8.76 20.87 30.28
C ASN A 43 8.45 19.38 30.52
N THR A 44 7.16 19.06 30.69
CA THR A 44 6.70 17.68 30.82
C THR A 44 7.06 16.89 29.57
N LEU A 45 6.65 17.34 28.39
CA LEU A 45 6.93 16.61 27.14
C LEU A 45 8.43 16.47 26.87
N ASN A 46 9.24 17.49 27.17
CA ASN A 46 10.67 17.45 26.93
C ASN A 46 11.39 16.49 27.90
N ASN A 47 10.85 16.29 29.11
CA ASN A 47 11.36 15.30 30.06
C ASN A 47 11.07 13.87 29.57
N TYR A 48 9.83 13.58 29.14
CA TYR A 48 9.44 12.27 28.60
C TYR A 48 10.16 11.95 27.27
N LEU A 49 10.09 12.87 26.32
CA LEU A 49 10.66 12.71 24.97
C LEU A 49 12.16 13.04 24.90
N GLY A 50 12.79 13.14 26.07
CA GLY A 50 14.20 13.44 26.25
C GLY A 50 15.06 12.17 26.17
N LYS A 51 15.96 11.99 27.15
CA LYS A 51 17.01 10.96 27.13
C LYS A 51 16.49 9.51 27.18
N GLY A 52 15.24 9.29 27.60
CA GLY A 52 14.61 7.96 27.67
C GLY A 52 13.85 7.51 26.41
N ARG A 53 13.60 8.42 25.44
CA ARG A 53 12.80 8.18 24.22
C ARG A 53 11.47 7.44 24.47
N THR A 54 10.88 7.59 25.65
CA THR A 54 9.57 7.01 25.93
C THR A 54 8.49 7.86 25.29
N ALA A 55 7.56 7.23 24.59
CA ALA A 55 6.39 7.92 24.07
C ALA A 55 5.62 8.53 25.23
N TYR A 56 5.22 9.80 25.09
CA TYR A 56 4.29 10.40 26.04
C TYR A 56 2.88 9.95 25.66
N GLU A 57 2.23 9.18 26.51
CA GLU A 57 0.93 8.59 26.25
C GLU A 57 -0.05 9.04 27.33
N LYS A 58 -1.10 9.75 26.94
CA LYS A 58 -2.14 10.24 27.84
C LYS A 58 -3.49 10.13 27.18
N ASP A 59 -4.40 9.41 27.83
CA ASP A 59 -5.80 9.23 27.44
C ASP A 59 -5.94 8.83 25.95
N HIS A 60 -6.22 9.81 25.11
CA HIS A 60 -6.53 9.70 23.69
C HIS A 60 -5.36 10.12 22.77
N VAL A 61 -4.16 10.34 23.30
CA VAL A 61 -3.02 10.88 22.55
C VAL A 61 -1.73 10.13 22.85
N LYS A 62 -0.92 9.95 21.82
CA LYS A 62 0.46 9.45 21.89
C LYS A 62 1.39 10.41 21.15
N ILE A 63 2.41 10.92 21.86
CA ILE A 63 3.39 11.87 21.33
C ILE A 63 4.76 11.21 21.31
N GLU A 64 5.47 11.29 20.19
CA GLU A 64 6.80 10.70 20.01
C GLU A 64 7.74 11.66 19.25
N ARG A 65 9.06 11.51 19.46
CA ARG A 65 10.07 12.13 18.59
C ARG A 65 10.63 11.08 17.63
N LYS A 66 10.34 11.24 16.34
CA LYS A 66 10.86 10.36 15.28
C LYS A 66 11.92 11.06 14.45
N THR A 67 12.89 10.29 13.98
CA THR A 67 13.91 10.76 13.04
C THR A 67 13.31 10.91 11.66
N VAL A 68 13.72 11.96 10.94
CA VAL A 68 13.30 12.19 9.57
C VAL A 68 14.07 11.24 8.68
N LEU A 69 13.35 10.33 8.03
CA LEU A 69 13.90 9.44 7.02
C LEU A 69 14.09 10.23 5.73
N THR A 70 15.32 10.65 5.42
CA THR A 70 15.64 11.35 4.16
C THR A 70 15.55 10.42 2.95
N LYS A 71 15.61 9.12 3.18
CA LYS A 71 15.41 8.08 2.16
C LYS A 71 14.27 7.19 2.65
N PRO A 72 13.31 6.82 1.78
CA PRO A 72 12.26 5.88 2.16
C PRO A 72 12.92 4.57 2.60
N ASP A 73 12.43 4.02 3.71
CA ASP A 73 12.80 2.67 4.14
C ASP A 73 12.17 1.69 3.15
N MET A 74 12.95 1.29 2.16
CA MET A 74 12.53 0.30 1.18
C MET A 74 12.45 -1.02 1.95
N PRO A 75 11.26 -1.65 2.07
CA PRO A 75 11.19 -2.93 2.76
C PRO A 75 12.19 -3.87 2.09
N ALA A 76 12.97 -4.59 2.89
CA ALA A 76 13.97 -5.55 2.42
C ALA A 76 13.39 -6.62 1.45
N THR A 77 12.06 -6.67 1.35
CA THR A 77 11.27 -7.55 0.50
C THR A 77 10.32 -6.77 -0.42
N ILE A 78 10.79 -5.73 -1.12
CA ILE A 78 10.26 -5.55 -2.47
C ILE A 78 10.89 -6.69 -3.28
N THR A 79 10.25 -7.86 -3.28
CA THR A 79 10.48 -8.86 -4.32
C THR A 79 10.45 -8.08 -5.63
N LYS A 80 11.61 -7.91 -6.25
CA LYS A 80 11.69 -7.36 -7.61
C LYS A 80 10.68 -8.16 -8.41
N ARG A 81 9.57 -7.55 -8.80
CA ARG A 81 8.59 -8.23 -9.66
C ARG A 81 9.36 -8.54 -10.93
N SER A 82 9.72 -9.82 -11.11
CA SER A 82 10.37 -10.28 -12.33
C SER A 82 9.29 -10.31 -13.41
N ILE A 83 9.08 -9.17 -14.05
CA ILE A 83 8.24 -9.08 -15.24
C ILE A 83 9.12 -9.47 -16.41
N ALA A 84 9.05 -10.73 -16.81
CA ALA A 84 9.70 -11.21 -18.02
C ALA A 84 8.72 -11.07 -19.19
N PRO A 85 9.09 -10.37 -20.28
CA PRO A 85 8.26 -10.34 -21.47
C PRO A 85 8.26 -11.72 -22.13
N VAL A 86 7.07 -12.26 -22.41
CA VAL A 86 6.93 -13.46 -23.26
C VAL A 86 7.01 -12.98 -24.71
N VAL A 87 8.21 -12.99 -25.29
CA VAL A 87 8.45 -12.54 -26.67
C VAL A 87 8.35 -13.73 -27.62
N ARG A 88 7.53 -13.57 -28.66
CA ARG A 88 7.48 -14.48 -29.81
C ARG A 88 7.87 -13.72 -31.06
N THR A 89 8.85 -14.21 -31.80
CA THR A 89 9.22 -13.68 -33.12
C THR A 89 8.57 -14.53 -34.20
N VAL A 90 7.73 -13.91 -35.03
CA VAL A 90 7.09 -14.52 -36.21
C VAL A 90 7.09 -13.51 -37.35
N LYS A 91 7.00 -14.00 -38.59
CA LYS A 91 6.83 -13.09 -39.74
C LYS A 91 5.47 -12.40 -39.62
N LEU A 92 5.41 -11.12 -39.97
CA LEU A 92 4.21 -10.30 -39.79
C LEU A 92 2.95 -10.90 -40.45
N HIS A 93 3.10 -11.54 -41.61
CA HIS A 93 1.98 -12.17 -42.34
C HIS A 93 1.52 -13.50 -41.73
N GLU A 94 2.33 -14.13 -40.89
CA GLU A 94 2.01 -15.39 -40.18
C GLU A 94 1.53 -15.10 -38.74
N ALA A 95 1.51 -13.83 -38.31
CA ALA A 95 1.18 -13.41 -36.96
C ALA A 95 -0.34 -13.35 -36.71
N ASN A 96 -1.05 -14.48 -36.88
CA ASN A 96 -2.47 -14.57 -36.52
C ASN A 96 -2.65 -14.90 -35.03
N ASP A 97 -2.39 -13.90 -34.18
CA ASP A 97 -2.49 -14.05 -32.73
C ASP A 97 -3.93 -14.34 -32.26
N SER A 98 -4.93 -13.81 -32.96
CA SER A 98 -6.34 -14.01 -32.62
C SER A 98 -6.77 -15.47 -32.72
N GLU A 99 -6.43 -16.13 -33.83
CA GLU A 99 -6.74 -17.55 -34.04
C GLU A 99 -5.97 -18.44 -33.06
N ARG A 100 -4.69 -18.12 -32.82
CA ARG A 100 -3.87 -18.84 -31.86
C ARG A 100 -4.41 -18.75 -30.43
N ASP A 101 -4.81 -17.57 -30.00
CA ASP A 101 -5.38 -17.36 -28.67
C ASP A 101 -6.70 -18.12 -28.52
N LEU A 102 -7.54 -18.11 -29.56
CA LEU A 102 -8.76 -18.90 -29.61
C LEU A 102 -8.45 -20.39 -29.46
N ILE A 103 -7.52 -20.93 -30.25
CA ILE A 103 -7.10 -22.34 -30.18
C ILE A 103 -6.54 -22.67 -28.78
N TYR A 104 -5.68 -21.80 -28.24
CA TYR A 104 -5.11 -21.99 -26.91
C TYR A 104 -6.20 -22.10 -25.84
N TRP A 105 -7.17 -21.18 -25.84
CA TRP A 105 -8.24 -21.18 -24.86
C TRP A 105 -9.17 -22.38 -25.04
N LEU A 106 -9.51 -22.75 -26.28
CA LEU A 106 -10.32 -23.94 -26.57
C LEU A 106 -9.65 -25.24 -26.09
N ALA A 107 -8.32 -25.31 -26.16
CA ALA A 107 -7.54 -26.44 -25.64
C ALA A 107 -7.44 -26.48 -24.10
N GLN A 108 -7.74 -25.39 -23.39
CA GLN A 108 -7.72 -25.38 -21.92
C GLN A 108 -8.94 -26.09 -21.31
N PRO A 109 -8.79 -26.71 -20.12
CA PRO A 109 -9.90 -27.30 -19.40
C PRO A 109 -11.05 -26.31 -19.18
N PRO A 110 -12.33 -26.76 -19.25
CA PRO A 110 -13.49 -25.89 -19.06
C PRO A 110 -13.43 -25.03 -17.79
N LYS A 111 -12.94 -25.60 -16.68
CA LYS A 111 -12.74 -24.90 -15.40
C LYS A 111 -11.83 -23.66 -15.55
N LYS A 112 -10.69 -23.81 -16.25
CA LYS A 112 -9.71 -22.74 -16.44
C LYS A 112 -10.21 -21.66 -17.39
N ARG A 113 -10.96 -22.05 -18.45
CA ARG A 113 -11.65 -21.10 -19.32
C ARG A 113 -12.67 -20.26 -18.56
N LEU A 114 -13.48 -20.90 -17.73
CA LEU A 114 -14.50 -20.23 -16.93
C LEU A 114 -13.87 -19.23 -15.95
N GLU A 115 -12.79 -19.63 -15.28
CA GLU A 115 -12.02 -18.77 -14.38
C GLU A 115 -11.45 -17.54 -15.10
N ALA A 116 -10.86 -17.72 -16.28
CA ALA A 116 -10.32 -16.62 -17.08
C ALA A 116 -11.42 -15.62 -17.50
N VAL A 117 -12.59 -16.12 -17.93
CA VAL A 117 -13.73 -15.27 -18.29
C VAL A 117 -14.24 -14.51 -17.07
N ALA A 118 -14.40 -15.18 -15.92
CA ALA A 118 -14.83 -14.54 -14.68
C ALA A 118 -13.84 -13.44 -14.23
N PHE A 119 -12.54 -13.70 -14.39
CA PHE A 119 -11.50 -12.72 -14.10
C PHE A 119 -11.61 -11.48 -15.01
N ILE A 120 -11.74 -11.66 -16.32
CA ILE A 120 -11.91 -10.56 -17.29
C ILE A 120 -13.16 -9.73 -16.95
N VAL A 121 -14.29 -10.39 -16.66
CA VAL A 121 -15.53 -9.70 -16.25
C VAL A 121 -15.28 -8.90 -14.97
N SER A 122 -14.58 -9.46 -13.98
CA SER A 122 -14.28 -8.76 -12.73
C SER A 122 -13.45 -7.48 -12.93
N GLN A 123 -12.54 -7.47 -13.91
CA GLN A 123 -11.73 -6.29 -14.25
C GLN A 123 -12.56 -5.19 -14.93
N SER A 124 -13.67 -5.54 -15.58
CA SER A 124 -14.58 -4.59 -16.24
C SER A 124 -15.58 -3.92 -15.29
N LEU A 125 -15.71 -4.41 -14.05
CA LEU A 125 -16.65 -3.86 -13.07
C LEU A 125 -16.10 -2.60 -12.40
N THR A 126 -16.96 -1.60 -12.19
CA THR A 126 -16.62 -0.42 -11.39
C THR A 126 -16.54 -0.77 -9.89
N LYS A 127 -15.86 0.08 -9.11
CA LYS A 127 -15.70 -0.15 -7.65
C LYS A 127 -17.08 -0.25 -6.99
N ASN A 128 -17.32 -1.36 -6.29
CA ASN A 128 -18.59 -1.75 -5.63
C ASN A 128 -19.74 -2.18 -6.56
N GLN A 129 -19.51 -2.29 -7.87
CA GLN A 129 -20.50 -2.85 -8.78
C GLN A 129 -20.53 -4.37 -8.67
N ARG A 130 -21.73 -4.95 -8.49
CA ARG A 130 -21.93 -6.39 -8.51
C ARG A 130 -22.06 -6.85 -9.96
N MET A 131 -21.52 -8.04 -10.26
CA MET A 131 -21.72 -8.71 -11.55
C MET A 131 -23.22 -8.94 -11.77
N ASP A 132 -23.74 -8.48 -12.91
CA ASP A 132 -25.10 -8.83 -13.32
C ASP A 132 -25.16 -10.32 -13.67
N LYS A 133 -26.04 -11.05 -12.97
CA LYS A 133 -26.18 -12.51 -13.11
C LYS A 133 -27.43 -12.92 -13.87
N THR A 134 -28.21 -11.97 -14.39
CA THR A 134 -29.52 -12.22 -15.03
C THR A 134 -29.44 -13.15 -16.25
N SER A 135 -28.30 -13.17 -16.95
CA SER A 135 -28.07 -13.99 -18.15
C SER A 135 -27.20 -15.24 -17.91
N ILE A 136 -26.81 -15.54 -16.66
CA ILE A 136 -25.93 -16.67 -16.36
C ILE A 136 -26.71 -17.98 -16.43
N ARG A 137 -26.45 -18.79 -17.45
CA ARG A 137 -26.93 -20.18 -17.54
C ARG A 137 -25.94 -21.12 -16.86
N THR A 138 -26.41 -21.90 -15.89
CA THR A 138 -25.61 -22.94 -15.24
C THR A 138 -25.59 -24.18 -16.12
N VAL A 139 -24.43 -24.53 -16.66
CA VAL A 139 -24.24 -25.76 -17.45
C VAL A 139 -23.53 -26.78 -16.57
N LYS A 140 -24.11 -27.97 -16.41
CA LYS A 140 -23.41 -29.10 -15.78
C LYS A 140 -22.33 -29.58 -16.74
N ILE A 141 -21.08 -29.53 -16.29
CA ILE A 141 -19.94 -30.07 -17.03
C ILE A 141 -19.85 -31.54 -16.64
N ASN A 142 -20.15 -32.45 -17.57
CA ASN A 142 -19.84 -33.87 -17.40
C ASN A 142 -18.34 -34.03 -17.72
N GLU A 143 -17.63 -34.74 -16.83
CA GLU A 143 -16.21 -35.11 -17.03
C GLU A 143 -16.02 -36.07 -18.20
#